data_AF-A0A0U3AF87-F1
#
_entry.id   AF-A0A0U3AF87-F1
#
_cell.length_a   1.000
_cell.length_b   1.000
_cell.length_c   1.000
_cell.angle_alpha   90.00
_cell.angle_beta   90.00
_cell.angle_gamma   90.00
#
_symmetry.space_group_name_H-M   'P 1'
#
loop_
_entity.id
_entity.type
_entity.pdbx_description
1 polymer ?
#
loop_
_entity_poly.entity_id
_entity_poly.type
_entity_poly.pdbx_seq_one_letter_code
_entity_poly.pdbx_strand_id
1 'polypeptide(L)'
;MHKAVVFKSLFVALLLTIASTANAALIFDNADPSQQSSNRSAESSPGALISVSVDTTINQIAVKNDLNADGDLRFLIFDHDSHALLFDSGAQSFVDDGMTWKTSGLFSFTLLAGNSYDIGAIANVGGLWAFDTTGNTQNGLTSIVQNPNFTNFAAPVSGGHAGGDAHVRLFAADAQAIPEPSTLALLGLVLVGMGLRRRV
;
A
#
# COMPACT_ATOMS: atom_id res chain seq x y z
N MET A 1 -36.09 64.76 -10.03
CA MET A 1 -34.96 64.06 -9.38
C MET A 1 -35.47 62.77 -8.77
N HIS A 2 -35.21 61.60 -9.36
CA HIS A 2 -35.16 60.29 -8.66
C HIS A 2 -34.37 59.29 -9.52
N LYS A 3 -33.62 58.42 -8.85
CA LYS A 3 -32.33 57.85 -9.25
C LYS A 3 -32.44 56.64 -10.18
N ALA A 4 -31.46 56.49 -11.08
CA ALA A 4 -31.19 55.26 -11.81
C ALA A 4 -30.61 54.19 -10.86
N VAL A 5 -31.13 52.97 -10.93
CA VAL A 5 -30.57 51.80 -10.23
C VAL A 5 -29.81 50.97 -11.26
N VAL A 6 -28.48 50.99 -11.17
CA VAL A 6 -27.58 50.12 -11.94
C VAL A 6 -27.47 48.79 -11.20
N PHE A 7 -28.02 47.72 -11.77
CA PHE A 7 -27.84 46.36 -11.26
C PHE A 7 -26.47 45.85 -11.72
N LYS A 8 -25.50 45.79 -10.80
CA LYS A 8 -24.21 45.11 -11.02
C LYS A 8 -24.40 43.62 -10.71
N SER A 9 -24.46 42.79 -11.75
CA SER A 9 -24.43 41.33 -11.60
C SER A 9 -22.99 40.87 -11.37
N LEU A 10 -22.71 40.41 -10.16
CA LEU A 10 -21.44 39.78 -9.78
C LEU A 10 -21.51 38.29 -10.17
N PHE A 11 -20.67 37.85 -11.11
CA PHE A 11 -20.49 36.44 -11.44
C PHE A 11 -19.47 35.83 -10.47
N VAL A 12 -19.90 34.90 -9.63
CA VAL A 12 -19.01 34.07 -8.79
C VAL A 12 -18.81 32.74 -9.50
N ALA A 13 -17.59 32.48 -9.98
CA ALA A 13 -17.21 31.18 -10.52
C ALA A 13 -16.78 30.27 -9.35
N LEU A 14 -17.58 29.24 -9.08
CA LEU A 14 -17.27 28.20 -8.10
C LEU A 14 -16.27 27.21 -8.73
N LEU A 15 -15.00 27.30 -8.32
CA LEU A 15 -14.00 26.28 -8.61
C LEU A 15 -14.29 25.04 -7.76
N LEU A 16 -14.94 24.03 -8.35
CA LEU A 16 -14.97 22.68 -7.78
C LEU A 16 -13.59 22.04 -7.98
N THR A 17 -12.75 22.07 -6.95
CA THR A 17 -11.59 21.18 -6.87
C THR A 17 -12.10 19.80 -6.49
N ILE A 18 -12.12 18.87 -7.45
CA ILE A 18 -12.38 17.45 -7.17
C ILE A 18 -11.11 16.91 -6.49
N ALA A 19 -11.17 16.63 -5.19
CA ALA A 19 -10.13 15.88 -4.52
C ALA A 19 -10.23 14.41 -5.00
N SER A 20 -9.27 13.94 -5.79
CA SER A 20 -9.17 12.53 -6.12
C SER A 20 -8.72 11.75 -4.88
N THR A 21 -9.45 10.69 -4.54
CA THR A 21 -9.00 9.71 -3.55
C THR A 21 -7.92 8.85 -4.21
N ALA A 22 -6.71 8.86 -3.68
CA ALA A 22 -5.67 7.91 -4.09
C ALA A 22 -6.11 6.49 -3.65
N ASN A 23 -6.41 5.61 -4.60
CA ASN A 23 -6.62 4.19 -4.32
C ASN A 23 -5.26 3.48 -4.26
N ALA A 24 -5.17 2.38 -3.52
CA ALA A 24 -4.01 1.51 -3.51
C ALA A 24 -4.26 0.31 -4.45
N ALA A 25 -3.39 0.11 -5.44
CA ALA A 25 -3.47 -0.99 -6.39
C ALA A 25 -2.62 -2.17 -5.90
N LEU A 26 -3.17 -3.38 -5.92
CA LEU A 26 -2.41 -4.61 -5.63
C LEU A 26 -1.38 -4.84 -6.76
N ILE A 27 -0.10 -4.86 -6.40
CA ILE A 27 1.00 -5.06 -7.35
C ILE A 27 1.80 -6.34 -7.10
N PHE A 28 1.58 -7.01 -5.98
CA PHE A 28 2.20 -8.29 -5.67
C PHE A 28 1.33 -9.09 -4.71
N ASP A 29 1.12 -10.37 -5.01
CA ASP A 29 0.46 -11.36 -4.15
C ASP A 29 1.15 -12.71 -4.36
N ASN A 30 1.82 -13.23 -3.32
CA ASN A 30 2.45 -14.55 -3.35
C ASN A 30 1.60 -15.65 -2.70
N ALA A 31 0.31 -15.41 -2.42
CA ALA A 31 -0.52 -16.47 -1.88
C ALA A 31 -0.90 -17.51 -2.95
N ASP A 32 -0.38 -18.73 -2.83
CA ASP A 32 -0.81 -19.87 -3.63
C ASP A 32 -2.04 -20.58 -3.00
N PRO A 33 -2.95 -21.17 -3.81
CA PRO A 33 -3.98 -22.09 -3.29
C PRO A 33 -3.48 -23.23 -2.41
N SER A 34 -2.22 -23.69 -2.52
CA SER A 34 -1.64 -24.71 -1.63
C SER A 34 -1.18 -24.15 -0.27
N GLN A 35 -2.03 -23.35 0.38
CA GLN A 35 -1.71 -22.67 1.63
C GLN A 35 -1.44 -23.67 2.78
N GLN A 36 -0.32 -23.46 3.47
CA GLN A 36 -0.01 -24.02 4.78
C GLN A 36 -0.08 -22.93 5.86
N SER A 37 0.01 -23.33 7.13
CA SER A 37 0.06 -22.39 8.25
C SER A 37 1.07 -22.81 9.29
N SER A 38 1.80 -21.85 9.84
CA SER A 38 2.75 -22.04 10.93
C SER A 38 2.18 -21.45 12.22
N ASN A 39 2.14 -22.24 13.30
CA ASN A 39 1.79 -21.73 14.62
C ASN A 39 2.98 -20.97 15.22
N ARG A 40 2.75 -19.73 15.62
CA ARG A 40 3.76 -18.84 16.19
C ARG A 40 3.31 -18.29 17.53
N SER A 41 4.26 -18.22 18.47
CA SER A 41 4.05 -17.51 19.73
C SER A 41 3.92 -16.01 19.49
N ALA A 42 3.53 -15.27 20.53
CA ALA A 42 3.68 -13.83 20.53
C ALA A 42 5.11 -13.42 20.16
N GLU A 43 5.21 -12.29 19.46
CA GLU A 43 6.47 -11.69 19.05
C GLU A 43 7.34 -12.61 18.17
N SER A 44 6.70 -13.53 17.44
CA SER A 44 7.34 -14.38 16.44
C SER A 44 6.45 -14.47 15.21
N SER A 45 7.04 -14.29 14.03
CA SER A 45 6.31 -14.42 12.77
C SER A 45 7.26 -14.73 11.61
N PRO A 46 6.80 -15.41 10.55
CA PRO A 46 7.52 -15.47 9.29
C PRO A 46 7.26 -14.21 8.45
N GLY A 47 8.21 -13.84 7.60
CA GLY A 47 8.03 -12.85 6.54
C GLY A 47 8.28 -13.46 5.15
N ALA A 48 8.27 -12.64 4.11
CA ALA A 48 8.64 -13.03 2.75
C ALA A 48 9.98 -12.39 2.38
N LEU A 49 10.87 -13.17 1.76
CA LEU A 49 12.06 -12.64 1.12
C LEU A 49 11.69 -12.20 -0.30
N ILE A 50 11.78 -10.91 -0.59
CA ILE A 50 11.40 -10.32 -1.88
C ILE A 50 12.63 -9.76 -2.58
N SER A 51 12.96 -10.29 -3.76
CA SER A 51 13.97 -9.73 -4.67
C SER A 51 13.32 -8.77 -5.68
N VAL A 52 14.02 -7.67 -5.98
CA VAL A 52 13.48 -6.53 -6.71
C VAL A 52 14.28 -6.28 -7.98
N SER A 53 13.62 -6.29 -9.13
CA SER A 53 14.25 -6.06 -10.44
C SER A 53 13.93 -4.69 -11.06
N VAL A 54 12.95 -3.97 -10.50
CA VAL A 54 12.54 -2.62 -10.92
C VAL A 54 12.23 -1.79 -9.67
N ASP A 55 12.67 -0.54 -9.65
CA ASP A 55 12.34 0.39 -8.56
C ASP A 55 10.82 0.47 -8.38
N THR A 56 10.35 0.14 -7.18
CA THR A 56 8.93 -0.01 -6.89
C THR A 56 8.58 0.73 -5.60
N THR A 57 7.78 1.78 -5.71
CA THR A 57 7.21 2.45 -4.53
C THR A 57 5.96 1.73 -4.07
N ILE A 58 6.01 1.19 -2.86
CA ILE A 58 4.88 0.57 -2.18
C ILE A 58 4.28 1.52 -1.13
N ASN A 59 3.00 1.39 -0.87
CA ASN A 59 2.28 2.21 0.10
C ASN A 59 1.51 1.42 1.17
N GLN A 60 1.34 0.10 1.01
CA GLN A 60 0.77 -0.78 2.02
C GLN A 60 1.40 -2.18 1.94
N ILE A 61 1.42 -2.87 3.07
CA ILE A 61 1.75 -4.28 3.19
C ILE A 61 0.52 -4.97 3.78
N ALA A 62 0.12 -6.12 3.25
CA ALA A 62 -0.78 -7.02 3.96
C ALA A 62 -0.12 -8.36 4.23
N VAL A 63 -0.42 -8.96 5.38
CA VAL A 63 -0.03 -10.32 5.74
C VAL A 63 -1.27 -11.16 5.95
N LYS A 64 -1.18 -12.46 5.67
CA LYS A 64 -2.28 -13.40 5.91
C LYS A 64 -2.03 -14.20 7.19
N ASN A 65 -2.84 -13.94 8.21
CA ASN A 65 -2.72 -14.60 9.49
C ASN A 65 -4.06 -14.69 10.23
N ASP A 66 -4.08 -15.56 11.23
CA ASP A 66 -5.14 -15.74 12.21
C ASP A 66 -4.53 -15.46 13.59
N LEU A 67 -5.02 -14.45 14.30
CA LEU A 67 -4.49 -14.08 15.62
C LEU A 67 -5.21 -14.89 16.68
N ASN A 68 -4.51 -15.34 17.72
CA ASN A 68 -5.15 -16.08 18.81
C ASN A 68 -6.02 -15.19 19.74
N ALA A 69 -5.94 -13.87 19.57
CA ALA A 69 -6.71 -12.85 20.27
C ALA A 69 -6.54 -11.49 19.55
N ASP A 70 -7.40 -10.51 19.86
CA ASP A 70 -7.19 -9.12 19.46
C ASP A 70 -5.79 -8.65 19.90
N GLY A 71 -5.10 -7.93 19.03
CA GLY A 71 -3.72 -7.54 19.26
C GLY A 71 -3.21 -6.53 18.25
N ASP A 72 -1.93 -6.20 18.37
CA ASP A 72 -1.27 -5.25 17.50
C ASP A 72 -0.29 -5.95 16.56
N LEU A 73 -0.25 -5.49 15.32
CA LEU A 73 0.78 -5.82 14.35
C LEU A 73 1.69 -4.61 14.09
N ARG A 74 2.97 -4.89 13.84
CA ARG A 74 3.91 -3.96 13.20
C ARG A 74 4.27 -4.52 11.84
N PHE A 75 4.18 -3.71 10.79
CA PHE A 75 4.59 -4.06 9.44
C PHE A 75 6.02 -3.58 9.22
N LEU A 76 6.85 -4.47 8.67
CA LEU A 76 8.31 -4.33 8.69
C LEU A 76 8.89 -4.52 7.30
N ILE A 77 9.97 -3.79 7.03
CA ILE A 77 10.87 -4.02 5.91
C ILE A 77 12.29 -4.01 6.48
N PHE A 78 13.00 -5.12 6.32
CA PHE A 78 14.44 -5.15 6.55
C PHE A 78 15.18 -5.28 5.21
N ASP A 79 16.38 -4.74 5.17
CA ASP A 79 17.37 -5.12 4.17
C ASP A 79 17.76 -6.59 4.38
N HIS A 80 17.70 -7.42 3.34
CA HIS A 80 17.99 -8.85 3.50
C HIS A 80 19.46 -9.12 3.84
N ASP A 81 20.40 -8.39 3.22
CA ASP A 81 21.83 -8.67 3.34
C ASP A 81 22.41 -8.21 4.68
N SER A 82 22.01 -7.02 5.15
CA SER A 82 22.50 -6.42 6.39
C SER A 82 21.59 -6.65 7.60
N HIS A 83 20.36 -7.13 7.39
CA HIS A 83 19.30 -7.24 8.40
C HIS A 83 18.98 -5.90 9.09
N ALA A 84 19.30 -4.77 8.44
CA ALA A 84 18.96 -3.45 8.94
C ALA A 84 17.45 -3.20 8.79
N LEU A 85 16.80 -2.75 9.88
CA LEU A 85 15.40 -2.32 9.83
C LEU A 85 15.29 -1.02 9.02
N LEU A 86 14.61 -1.07 7.89
CA LEU A 86 14.43 0.06 6.97
C LEU A 86 13.08 0.76 7.17
N PHE A 87 12.07 0.01 7.59
CA PHE A 87 10.73 0.53 7.85
C PHE A 87 10.04 -0.25 8.98
N ASP A 88 9.35 0.49 9.85
CA ASP A 88 8.43 0.00 10.86
C ASP A 88 7.19 0.90 10.85
N SER A 89 6.02 0.30 10.66
CA SER A 89 4.74 1.03 10.64
C SER A 89 4.31 1.59 12.00
N GLY A 90 4.97 1.19 13.08
CA GLY A 90 4.43 1.26 14.44
C GLY A 90 3.34 0.21 14.67
N ALA A 91 2.91 0.09 15.93
CA ALA A 91 1.84 -0.83 16.33
C ALA A 91 0.49 -0.36 15.76
N GLN A 92 -0.25 -1.29 15.16
CA GLN A 92 -1.58 -1.08 14.60
C GLN A 92 -2.50 -2.20 15.08
N SER A 93 -3.67 -1.84 15.62
CA SER A 93 -4.58 -2.79 16.24
C SER A 93 -5.45 -3.54 15.22
N PHE A 94 -5.57 -4.84 15.43
CA PHE A 94 -6.40 -5.75 14.65
C PHE A 94 -7.19 -6.67 15.58
N VAL A 95 -8.31 -7.17 15.07
CA VAL A 95 -9.14 -8.15 15.77
C VAL A 95 -8.75 -9.56 15.37
N ASP A 96 -9.05 -10.53 16.25
CA ASP A 96 -9.15 -11.93 15.86
C ASP A 96 -10.42 -12.15 15.04
N ASP A 97 -10.25 -12.36 13.74
CA ASP A 97 -11.30 -12.58 12.76
C ASP A 97 -11.05 -13.84 11.90
N GLY A 98 -10.23 -14.76 12.42
CA GLY A 98 -9.76 -15.93 11.67
C GLY A 98 -8.65 -15.61 10.67
N MET A 99 -8.41 -16.55 9.73
CA MET A 99 -7.37 -16.44 8.70
C MET A 99 -7.73 -15.41 7.61
N THR A 100 -7.36 -14.16 7.84
CA THR A 100 -7.69 -13.00 7.00
C THR A 100 -6.44 -12.23 6.58
N TRP A 101 -6.61 -11.26 5.67
CA TRP A 101 -5.56 -10.33 5.31
C TRP A 101 -5.59 -9.12 6.23
N LYS A 102 -4.52 -8.92 7.01
CA LYS A 102 -4.33 -7.75 7.87
C LYS A 102 -3.41 -6.78 7.14
N THR A 103 -3.91 -5.59 6.85
CA THR A 103 -3.25 -4.61 5.96
C THR A 103 -2.80 -3.39 6.75
N SER A 104 -1.58 -2.93 6.51
CA SER A 104 -1.03 -1.75 7.15
C SER A 104 -1.80 -0.48 6.79
N GLY A 105 -1.68 0.54 7.64
CA GLY A 105 -1.91 1.93 7.25
C GLY A 105 -1.04 2.35 6.05
N LEU A 106 -1.41 3.46 5.42
CA LEU A 106 -0.68 4.02 4.28
C LEU A 106 0.72 4.51 4.68
N PHE A 107 1.70 4.21 3.84
CA PHE A 107 3.06 4.75 3.92
C PHE A 107 3.62 4.99 2.52
N SER A 108 4.91 5.34 2.42
CA SER A 108 5.61 5.42 1.14
C SER A 108 7.03 4.89 1.32
N PHE A 109 7.35 3.78 0.68
CA PHE A 109 8.69 3.19 0.69
C PHE A 109 9.06 2.75 -0.72
N THR A 110 10.27 3.09 -1.18
CA THR A 110 10.76 2.63 -2.47
C THR A 110 11.69 1.44 -2.28
N LEU A 111 11.24 0.29 -2.79
CA LEU A 111 12.05 -0.89 -3.00
C LEU A 111 12.96 -0.61 -4.20
N LEU A 112 14.28 -0.65 -4.01
CA LEU A 112 15.25 -0.34 -5.07
C LEU A 112 15.60 -1.60 -5.85
N ALA A 113 15.71 -1.47 -7.17
CA ALA A 113 16.14 -2.55 -8.05
C ALA A 113 17.54 -3.05 -7.69
N GLY A 114 17.74 -4.36 -7.79
CA GLY A 114 18.99 -5.04 -7.46
C GLY A 114 19.13 -5.42 -5.99
N ASN A 115 18.21 -5.00 -5.11
CA ASN A 115 18.20 -5.36 -3.69
C ASN A 115 17.18 -6.46 -3.39
N SER A 116 17.34 -7.06 -2.20
CA SER A 116 16.35 -7.98 -1.62
C SER A 116 15.95 -7.51 -0.23
N TYR A 117 14.68 -7.74 0.11
CA TYR A 117 14.06 -7.23 1.32
C TYR A 117 13.31 -8.34 2.06
N ASP A 118 13.44 -8.36 3.37
CA ASP A 118 12.59 -9.19 4.24
C ASP A 118 11.35 -8.37 4.60
N ILE A 119 10.18 -8.76 4.11
CA ILE A 119 8.93 -7.99 4.24
C ILE A 119 7.86 -8.81 4.95
N GLY A 120 7.13 -8.19 5.87
CA GLY A 120 5.96 -8.82 6.49
C GLY A 120 5.48 -8.05 7.70
N ALA A 121 5.04 -8.78 8.73
CA ALA A 121 4.59 -8.18 9.98
C ALA A 121 4.92 -9.08 11.17
N ILE A 122 4.93 -8.51 12.37
CA ILE A 122 5.05 -9.21 13.65
C ILE A 122 3.91 -8.80 14.57
N ALA A 123 3.38 -9.75 15.35
CA ALA A 123 2.28 -9.51 16.27
C ALA A 123 2.75 -9.57 17.74
N ASN A 124 2.10 -8.82 18.63
CA ASN A 124 2.31 -8.90 20.08
C ASN A 124 1.53 -10.07 20.74
N VAL A 125 0.73 -10.79 19.95
CA VAL A 125 0.00 -12.00 20.32
C VAL A 125 0.42 -13.16 19.42
N GLY A 126 0.15 -14.40 19.86
CA GLY A 126 0.39 -15.58 19.02
C GLY A 126 -0.63 -15.70 17.88
N GLY A 127 -0.38 -16.60 16.95
CA GLY A 127 -1.30 -16.85 15.84
C GLY A 127 -0.81 -17.87 14.83
N LEU A 128 -1.66 -18.18 13.85
CA LEU A 128 -1.30 -18.95 12.66
C LEU A 128 -0.92 -17.99 11.53
N TRP A 129 0.22 -18.24 10.91
CA TRP A 129 0.73 -17.44 9.79
C TRP A 129 0.73 -18.27 8.51
N ALA A 130 0.09 -17.76 7.46
CA ALA A 130 -0.01 -18.46 6.19
C ALA A 130 1.32 -18.40 5.44
N PHE A 131 1.69 -19.53 4.82
CA PHE A 131 2.86 -19.65 3.98
C PHE A 131 2.64 -20.76 2.95
N ASP A 132 3.49 -20.82 1.95
CA ASP A 132 3.65 -21.99 1.09
C ASP A 132 5.13 -22.21 0.74
N THR A 133 5.42 -23.03 -0.26
CA THR A 133 6.79 -23.37 -0.68
C THR A 133 7.02 -23.07 -2.16
N THR A 134 6.31 -22.08 -2.71
CA THR A 134 6.37 -21.70 -4.12
C THR A 134 6.74 -20.21 -4.21
N GLY A 135 7.78 -19.88 -4.98
CA GLY A 135 8.10 -18.48 -5.25
C GLY A 135 7.23 -17.90 -6.36
N ASN A 136 6.89 -16.62 -6.27
CA ASN A 136 6.06 -15.93 -7.25
C ASN A 136 6.74 -14.67 -7.78
N THR A 137 6.57 -14.38 -9.07
CA THR A 137 7.06 -13.14 -9.70
C THR A 137 5.92 -12.33 -10.29
N GLN A 138 5.79 -11.07 -9.88
CA GLN A 138 4.80 -10.11 -10.41
C GLN A 138 5.40 -8.70 -10.41
N ASN A 139 5.19 -7.93 -11.48
CA ASN A 139 5.60 -6.52 -11.56
C ASN A 139 7.06 -6.23 -11.16
N GLY A 140 7.98 -7.16 -11.45
CA GLY A 140 9.40 -7.03 -11.13
C GLY A 140 9.78 -7.37 -9.69
N LEU A 141 8.83 -7.84 -8.88
CA LEU A 141 9.02 -8.35 -7.53
C LEU A 141 8.97 -9.88 -7.56
N THR A 142 9.90 -10.55 -6.91
CA THR A 142 9.96 -12.02 -6.82
C THR A 142 10.07 -12.46 -5.37
N SER A 143 9.13 -13.26 -4.87
CA SER A 143 9.31 -13.95 -3.59
C SER A 143 10.21 -15.18 -3.76
N ILE A 144 11.07 -15.38 -2.76
CA ILE A 144 12.01 -16.50 -2.69
C ILE A 144 11.59 -17.38 -1.53
N VAL A 145 11.61 -18.70 -1.74
CA VAL A 145 11.26 -19.74 -0.74
C VAL A 145 12.38 -19.87 0.30
N GLN A 146 12.53 -18.81 1.08
CA GLN A 146 13.53 -18.63 2.11
C GLN A 146 12.98 -17.57 3.09
N ASN A 147 11.91 -17.89 3.82
CA ASN A 147 11.23 -16.92 4.68
C ASN A 147 12.13 -16.45 5.83
N PRO A 148 12.23 -15.14 6.10
CA PRO A 148 12.79 -14.64 7.36
C PRO A 148 11.89 -15.00 8.54
N ASN A 149 12.44 -14.93 9.76
CA ASN A 149 11.66 -14.98 10.99
C ASN A 149 11.89 -13.68 11.78
N PHE A 150 10.82 -12.94 12.04
CA PHE A 150 10.85 -11.74 12.85
C PHE A 150 10.67 -12.11 14.33
N THR A 151 11.41 -11.43 15.20
CA THR A 151 11.30 -11.57 16.66
C THR A 151 11.34 -10.22 17.36
N ASN A 152 10.94 -10.19 18.65
CA ASN A 152 10.98 -9.03 19.53
C ASN A 152 10.07 -7.88 19.07
N PHE A 153 8.81 -7.90 19.46
CA PHE A 153 7.82 -6.92 18.96
C PHE A 153 8.16 -5.47 19.35
N ALA A 154 8.82 -5.26 20.50
CA ALA A 154 9.21 -3.93 20.96
C ALA A 154 10.37 -3.33 20.16
N ALA A 155 11.30 -4.17 19.69
CA ALA A 155 12.42 -3.79 18.85
C ALA A 155 12.67 -4.90 17.80
N PRO A 156 11.89 -4.90 16.70
CA PRO A 156 11.89 -6.01 15.75
C PRO A 156 13.26 -6.27 15.15
N VAL A 157 13.59 -7.56 15.06
CA VAL A 157 14.80 -8.05 14.36
C VAL A 157 14.42 -9.15 13.38
N SER A 158 15.06 -9.16 12.21
CA SER A 158 15.03 -10.31 11.28
C SER A 158 16.13 -11.28 11.67
N GLY A 159 15.78 -12.54 11.93
CA GLY A 159 16.72 -13.55 12.39
C GLY A 159 16.44 -14.93 11.80
N GLY A 160 17.42 -15.46 11.05
CA GLY A 160 17.36 -16.79 10.46
C GLY A 160 16.31 -16.94 9.36
N HIS A 161 16.55 -17.89 8.45
CA HIS A 161 15.65 -18.17 7.34
C HIS A 161 15.25 -19.64 7.32
N ALA A 162 14.04 -19.94 6.84
CA ALA A 162 13.52 -21.29 6.67
C ALA A 162 12.93 -21.50 5.28
N GLY A 163 12.62 -22.74 4.90
CA GLY A 163 12.22 -23.10 3.54
C GLY A 163 10.75 -22.83 3.18
N GLY A 164 10.14 -21.77 3.69
CA GLY A 164 8.79 -21.33 3.30
C GLY A 164 8.80 -19.99 2.60
N ASP A 165 7.63 -19.55 2.13
CA ASP A 165 7.34 -18.21 1.64
C ASP A 165 6.07 -17.69 2.33
N ALA A 166 6.21 -16.73 3.24
CA ALA A 166 5.07 -16.22 3.98
C ALA A 166 4.17 -15.36 3.09
N HIS A 167 2.87 -15.48 3.26
CA HIS A 167 1.91 -14.78 2.40
C HIS A 167 1.91 -13.28 2.70
N VAL A 168 2.34 -12.50 1.71
CA VAL A 168 2.36 -11.04 1.70
C VAL A 168 1.68 -10.49 0.45
N ARG A 169 1.03 -9.34 0.61
CA ARG A 169 0.58 -8.51 -0.50
C ARG A 169 1.21 -7.15 -0.41
N LEU A 170 1.63 -6.63 -1.55
CA LEU A 170 2.17 -5.28 -1.66
C LEU A 170 1.28 -4.45 -2.57
N PHE A 171 1.05 -3.22 -2.14
CA PHE A 171 0.23 -2.26 -2.86
C PHE A 171 1.06 -1.05 -3.23
N ALA A 172 0.74 -0.44 -4.36
CA ALA A 172 1.29 0.85 -4.78
C ALA A 172 0.17 1.88 -4.88
N ALA A 173 0.52 3.16 -4.87
CA ALA A 173 -0.45 4.19 -5.22
C ALA A 173 -0.92 3.94 -6.66
N ASP A 174 -2.23 3.76 -6.81
CA ASP A 174 -2.85 3.66 -8.12
C ASP A 174 -2.57 4.99 -8.83
N ALA A 175 -2.03 4.94 -10.05
CA ALA A 175 -1.85 6.12 -10.88
C ALA A 175 -3.25 6.58 -11.35
N GLN A 176 -4.09 7.04 -10.43
CA GLN A 176 -5.44 7.50 -10.72
C GLN A 176 -5.36 8.68 -11.69
N ALA A 177 -6.14 8.53 -12.77
CA ALA A 177 -6.21 9.34 -13.97
C ALA A 177 -5.72 10.78 -13.80
N ILE A 178 -4.73 11.15 -14.61
CA ILE A 178 -4.40 12.54 -14.92
C ILE A 178 -5.73 13.27 -15.16
N PRO A 179 -6.15 14.20 -14.28
CA PRO A 179 -7.30 15.04 -14.59
C PRO A 179 -6.94 15.74 -15.88
N GLU A 180 -7.67 15.48 -16.97
CA GLU A 180 -7.42 16.21 -18.20
C GLU A 180 -7.44 17.70 -17.83
N PRO A 181 -6.39 18.46 -18.19
CA PRO A 181 -6.33 19.84 -17.81
C PRO A 181 -7.63 20.49 -18.26
N SER A 182 -8.07 21.47 -17.50
CA SER A 182 -9.19 22.36 -17.82
C SER A 182 -9.11 22.99 -19.23
N THR A 183 -8.12 22.67 -20.06
CA THR A 183 -8.04 22.92 -21.51
C THR A 183 -9.29 22.53 -22.29
N LEU A 184 -10.00 21.43 -21.99
CA LEU A 184 -11.29 21.15 -22.66
C LEU A 184 -12.41 22.08 -22.18
N ALA A 185 -12.44 22.43 -20.89
CA ALA A 185 -13.37 23.42 -20.36
C ALA A 185 -13.07 24.84 -20.89
N LEU A 186 -11.79 25.17 -21.08
CA LEU A 186 -11.30 26.42 -21.66
C LEU A 186 -11.63 26.50 -23.16
N LEU A 187 -11.49 25.39 -23.91
CA LEU A 187 -11.90 25.30 -25.31
C LEU A 187 -13.42 25.47 -25.45
N GLY A 188 -14.20 24.86 -24.54
CA GLY A 188 -15.65 25.06 -24.47
C GLY A 188 -16.05 26.51 -24.21
N LEU A 189 -15.39 27.19 -23.27
CA LEU A 189 -15.61 28.63 -23.00
C LEU A 189 -15.20 29.52 -24.18
N VAL A 190 -14.12 29.19 -24.89
CA VAL A 190 -13.68 29.91 -26.10
C VAL A 190 -14.71 29.76 -27.22
N LEU A 191 -15.26 28.55 -27.44
CA LEU A 191 -16.29 28.31 -28.45
C LEU A 191 -17.61 29.03 -28.14
N VAL A 192 -18.03 29.05 -26.88
CA VAL A 192 -19.22 29.81 -26.43
C VAL A 192 -19.00 31.32 -26.55
N GLY A 193 -17.80 31.80 -26.17
CA GLY A 193 -17.41 33.21 -26.33
C GLY A 193 -17.36 33.66 -27.79
N MET A 194 -16.91 32.79 -28.71
CA MET A 194 -16.93 33.07 -30.15
C MET A 194 -18.35 33.05 -30.75
N GLY A 195 -19.24 32.17 -30.24
CA GLY A 195 -20.65 32.12 -30.66
C GLY A 195 -21.44 33.39 -30.27
N LEU A 196 -21.15 33.95 -29.09
CA LEU A 196 -21.78 35.18 -28.59
C LEU A 196 -21.32 36.45 -29.31
N ARG A 197 -20.18 36.42 -30.03
CA ARG A 197 -19.66 37.56 -30.81
C ARG A 197 -20.28 37.73 -32.20
N ARG A 198 -21.16 36.82 -32.65
CA ARG A 198 -21.82 36.86 -33.97
C ARG A 198 -23.18 37.57 -34.01
N ARG A 199 -23.56 38.30 -32.96
CA ARG A 199 -24.74 39.18 -32.96
C ARG A 199 -24.40 40.58 -32.43
N VAL A 200 -23.66 41.34 -33.24
CA VAL A 200 -23.75 42.80 -33.36
C VAL A 200 -23.53 43.13 -34.83
#